data_AF-A0A160TLH0-F1
#
_entry.id   AF-A0A160TLH0-F1
#
_cell.length_a   1.000
_cell.length_b   1.000
_cell.length_c   1.000
_cell.angle_alpha   90.00
_cell.angle_beta   90.00
_cell.angle_gamma   90.00
#
_symmetry.space_group_name_H-M   'P 1'
#
loop_
_entity.id
_entity.type
_entity.pdbx_description
1 polymer ?
#
loop_
_entity_poly.entity_id
_entity_poly.type
_entity_poly.pdbx_seq_one_letter_code
_entity_poly.pdbx_strand_id
1 'polypeptide(L)'
;MLIASTAMSSIGAVTAGIGQAQQYRYQAQIADQNARLANEQARDSIENTNLEAQRRYRELAQMKGAQTAAMAANGVDLNFGSPVDIQKDTAMIGAEDVGQIYKGGNERTRGFDINAFNYRSEASANRAKAGGALMKGVFDELSTALGGASQVAGKKNPFGKKSAPPA
;
A
#
# COMPACT_ATOMS: atom_id res chain seq x y z
N MET A 1 30.97 -44.42 10.98
CA MET A 1 30.07 -43.93 9.91
C MET A 1 28.99 -42.98 10.48
N LEU A 2 29.33 -41.90 11.18
CA LEU A 2 28.33 -40.92 11.72
C LEU A 2 28.81 -39.45 11.72
N ILE A 3 30.01 -39.16 11.20
CA ILE A 3 30.59 -37.80 11.19
C ILE A 3 30.49 -37.15 9.79
N ALA A 4 30.08 -37.89 8.76
CA ALA A 4 29.99 -37.40 7.38
C ALA A 4 28.62 -36.81 6.99
N SER A 5 27.56 -37.04 7.78
CA SER A 5 26.19 -36.61 7.43
C SER A 5 25.82 -35.20 7.92
N THR A 6 26.59 -34.61 8.83
CA THR A 6 26.28 -33.29 9.44
C THR A 6 26.73 -32.10 8.60
N ALA A 7 27.57 -32.32 7.58
CA ALA A 7 28.01 -31.26 6.66
C ALA A 7 26.97 -30.96 5.56
N MET A 8 26.03 -31.88 5.29
CA MET A 8 24.95 -31.64 4.33
C MET A 8 23.78 -30.84 4.93
N SER A 9 23.61 -30.83 6.25
CA SER A 9 22.53 -30.11 6.92
C SER A 9 22.75 -28.60 7.07
N SER A 10 24.00 -28.11 7.01
CA SER A 10 24.30 -26.66 7.14
C SER A 10 23.95 -25.86 5.88
N ILE A 11 24.04 -26.48 4.69
CA ILE A 11 23.68 -25.84 3.41
C ILE A 11 22.16 -25.62 3.30
N GLY A 12 21.36 -26.47 3.93
CA GLY A 12 19.89 -26.40 3.90
C GLY A 12 19.31 -25.14 4.55
N ALA A 13 19.92 -24.62 5.62
CA ALA A 13 19.42 -23.45 6.35
C ALA A 13 19.60 -22.15 5.56
N VAL A 14 20.76 -21.99 4.91
CA VAL A 14 21.05 -20.82 4.05
C VAL A 14 20.17 -20.82 2.82
N THR A 15 20.02 -21.98 2.14
CA THR A 15 19.15 -22.10 0.96
C THR A 15 17.69 -21.85 1.29
N ALA A 16 17.21 -22.31 2.46
CA ALA A 16 15.86 -22.00 2.94
C ALA A 16 15.67 -20.48 3.21
N GLY A 17 16.66 -19.81 3.82
CA GLY A 17 16.63 -18.37 4.06
C GLY A 17 16.61 -17.54 2.77
N ILE A 18 17.37 -17.96 1.74
CA ILE A 18 17.36 -17.33 0.41
C ILE A 18 16.00 -17.47 -0.27
N GLY A 19 15.39 -18.66 -0.21
CA GLY A 19 14.06 -18.89 -0.77
C GLY A 19 12.99 -18.00 -0.12
N GLN A 20 12.97 -17.93 1.21
CA GLN A 20 12.08 -17.04 1.95
C GLN A 20 12.32 -15.57 1.61
N ALA A 21 13.58 -15.16 1.51
CA ALA A 21 13.93 -13.79 1.15
C ALA A 21 13.49 -13.41 -0.27
N GLN A 22 13.61 -14.31 -1.25
CA GLN A 22 13.08 -14.09 -2.59
C GLN A 22 11.55 -13.95 -2.57
N GLN A 23 10.84 -14.79 -1.81
CA GLN A 23 9.40 -14.70 -1.68
C GLN A 23 8.96 -13.34 -1.12
N TYR A 24 9.61 -12.86 -0.06
CA TYR A 24 9.32 -11.53 0.48
C TYR A 24 9.67 -10.39 -0.48
N ARG A 25 10.76 -10.51 -1.25
CA ARG A 25 11.09 -9.53 -2.30
C ARG A 25 10.03 -9.49 -3.40
N TYR A 26 9.50 -10.64 -3.80
CA TYR A 26 8.42 -10.72 -4.77
C TYR A 26 7.13 -10.07 -4.24
N GLN A 27 6.76 -10.33 -2.98
CA GLN A 27 5.63 -9.65 -2.34
C GLN A 27 5.83 -8.13 -2.27
N ALA A 28 7.06 -7.67 -2.02
CA ALA A 28 7.38 -6.24 -2.06
C ALA A 28 7.19 -5.63 -3.46
N GLN A 29 7.57 -6.34 -4.53
CA GLN A 29 7.35 -5.89 -5.90
C GLN A 29 5.87 -5.82 -6.28
N ILE A 30 5.05 -6.78 -5.81
CA ILE A 30 3.59 -6.72 -5.99
C ILE A 30 3.03 -5.49 -5.27
N ALA A 31 3.44 -5.27 -4.02
CA ALA A 31 3.01 -4.10 -3.25
C ALA A 31 3.43 -2.78 -3.92
N ASP A 32 4.64 -2.68 -4.49
CA ASP A 32 5.05 -1.51 -5.27
C ASP A 32 4.16 -1.28 -6.49
N GLN A 33 3.78 -2.34 -7.21
CA GLN A 33 2.87 -2.25 -8.35
C GLN A 33 1.47 -1.79 -7.92
N ASN A 34 0.94 -2.34 -6.83
CA ASN A 34 -0.33 -1.91 -6.27
C ASN A 34 -0.29 -0.44 -5.83
N ALA A 35 0.83 0.01 -5.27
CA ALA A 35 1.03 1.42 -4.94
C ALA A 35 0.99 2.29 -6.20
N ARG A 36 1.63 1.89 -7.30
CA ARG A 36 1.60 2.62 -8.57
C ARG A 36 0.19 2.71 -9.12
N LEU A 37 -0.53 1.59 -9.16
CA LEU A 37 -1.92 1.54 -9.61
C LEU A 37 -2.82 2.44 -8.77
N ALA A 38 -2.66 2.45 -7.44
CA ALA A 38 -3.41 3.35 -6.57
C ALA A 38 -3.10 4.84 -6.86
N ASN A 39 -1.84 5.19 -7.17
CA ASN A 39 -1.50 6.56 -7.59
C ASN A 39 -2.12 6.93 -8.95
N GLU A 40 -2.21 5.98 -9.88
CA GLU A 40 -2.90 6.18 -11.17
C GLU A 40 -4.40 6.39 -10.95
N GLN A 41 -5.04 5.55 -10.13
CA GLN A 41 -6.45 5.71 -9.74
C GLN A 41 -6.74 7.05 -9.07
N ALA A 42 -5.82 7.55 -8.25
CA ALA A 42 -5.93 8.88 -7.65
C ALA A 42 -5.97 9.98 -8.72
N ARG A 43 -5.12 9.90 -9.75
CA ARG A 43 -5.09 10.85 -10.87
C ARG A 43 -6.37 10.78 -11.69
N ASP A 44 -6.79 9.58 -12.05
CA ASP A 44 -8.01 9.34 -12.81
C ASP A 44 -9.25 9.83 -12.03
N SER A 45 -9.25 9.68 -10.71
CA SER A 45 -10.31 10.19 -9.83
C SER A 45 -10.45 11.71 -9.94
N ILE A 46 -9.33 12.44 -9.92
CA ILE A 46 -9.32 13.90 -10.07
C ILE A 46 -9.85 14.29 -11.46
N GLU A 47 -9.38 13.63 -12.51
CA GLU A 47 -9.82 13.93 -13.88
C GLU A 47 -11.32 13.68 -14.06
N ASN A 48 -11.80 12.53 -13.61
CA ASN A 48 -13.23 12.19 -13.64
C ASN A 48 -14.08 13.18 -12.83
N THR A 49 -13.60 13.63 -11.67
CA THR A 49 -14.27 14.65 -10.86
C THR A 49 -14.40 15.97 -11.62
N ASN A 50 -13.35 16.40 -12.31
CA ASN A 50 -13.39 17.62 -13.14
C ASN A 50 -14.36 17.49 -14.32
N LEU A 51 -14.40 16.32 -14.96
CA LEU A 51 -15.34 16.04 -16.05
C LEU A 51 -16.80 16.03 -15.55
N GLU A 52 -17.05 15.45 -14.38
CA GLU A 52 -18.35 15.43 -13.72
C GLU A 52 -18.82 16.85 -13.38
N ALA A 53 -17.95 17.66 -12.77
CA ALA A 53 -18.23 19.06 -12.49
C ALA A 53 -18.55 19.85 -13.77
N GLN A 54 -17.77 19.67 -14.84
CA GLN A 54 -18.02 20.32 -16.13
C GLN A 54 -19.37 19.91 -16.74
N ARG A 55 -19.77 18.64 -16.62
CA ARG A 55 -21.11 18.18 -17.05
C ARG A 55 -22.19 18.90 -16.25
N ARG A 56 -22.04 18.99 -14.93
CA ARG A 56 -23.01 19.67 -14.07
C ARG A 56 -23.14 21.16 -14.40
N TYR A 57 -22.02 21.84 -14.67
CA TYR A 57 -22.06 23.24 -15.14
C TYR A 57 -22.83 23.41 -16.45
N ARG A 58 -22.67 22.48 -17.40
CA ARG A 58 -23.44 22.52 -18.66
C ARG A 58 -24.94 22.31 -18.44
N GLU A 59 -25.32 21.39 -17.56
CA GLU A 59 -26.72 21.16 -17.19
C GLU A 59 -27.34 22.41 -16.54
N LEU A 60 -26.62 23.03 -15.59
CA LEU A 60 -27.06 24.27 -14.95
C LEU A 60 -27.23 25.41 -15.96
N ALA A 61 -26.30 25.55 -16.91
CA ALA A 61 -26.40 26.55 -17.98
C ALA A 61 -27.62 26.32 -18.88
N GLN A 62 -27.91 25.06 -19.24
CA GLN A 62 -29.10 24.70 -20.03
C GLN A 62 -30.39 24.99 -19.26
N MET A 63 -30.46 24.62 -17.98
CA MET A 63 -31.61 24.92 -17.12
C MET A 63 -31.85 26.43 -17.01
N LYS A 64 -30.80 27.21 -16.75
CA LYS A 64 -30.89 28.67 -16.70
C LYS A 64 -31.36 29.27 -18.04
N GLY A 65 -30.83 28.76 -19.16
CA GLY A 65 -31.27 29.17 -20.50
C GLY A 65 -32.75 28.88 -20.75
N ALA A 66 -33.21 27.68 -20.39
CA ALA A 66 -34.62 27.28 -20.51
C ALA A 66 -35.54 28.13 -19.63
N GLN A 67 -35.16 28.39 -18.38
CA GLN A 67 -35.89 29.29 -17.47
C GLN A 67 -35.98 30.71 -18.04
N THR A 68 -34.87 31.23 -18.56
CA THR A 68 -34.83 32.58 -19.17
C THR A 68 -35.75 32.66 -20.39
N ALA A 69 -35.71 31.66 -21.27
CA ALA A 69 -36.58 31.60 -22.45
C ALA A 69 -38.06 31.49 -22.07
N ALA A 70 -38.39 30.67 -21.07
CA ALA A 70 -39.76 30.53 -20.56
C ALA A 70 -40.27 31.85 -19.95
N MET A 71 -39.46 32.54 -19.14
CA MET A 71 -39.85 33.84 -18.57
C MET A 71 -40.04 34.91 -19.65
N ALA A 72 -39.15 34.96 -20.65
CA ALA A 72 -39.30 35.86 -21.79
C ALA A 72 -40.56 35.57 -22.62
N ALA A 73 -40.88 34.28 -22.84
CA ALA A 73 -42.09 33.87 -23.56
C ALA A 73 -43.39 34.20 -22.82
N ASN A 74 -43.37 34.22 -21.48
CA ASN A 74 -44.52 34.57 -20.65
C ASN A 74 -44.64 36.09 -20.38
N GLY A 75 -43.77 36.93 -20.96
CA GLY A 75 -43.83 38.39 -20.80
C GLY A 75 -43.50 38.87 -19.38
N VAL A 76 -42.83 38.05 -18.58
CA VAL A 76 -42.43 38.40 -17.21
C VAL A 76 -41.17 39.26 -17.26
N ASP A 77 -41.22 40.45 -16.67
CA ASP A 77 -40.05 41.34 -16.57
C ASP A 77 -38.96 40.67 -15.71
N LEU A 78 -37.85 40.31 -16.35
CA LEU A 78 -36.73 39.60 -15.75
C LEU A 78 -35.94 40.44 -14.73
N ASN A 79 -36.23 41.74 -14.63
CA ASN A 79 -35.44 42.68 -13.85
C ASN A 79 -35.96 42.98 -12.42
N PHE A 80 -37.15 42.49 -12.02
CA PHE A 80 -37.69 42.80 -10.68
C PHE A 80 -38.42 41.64 -9.98
N GLY A 81 -38.14 41.46 -8.68
CA GLY A 81 -38.86 40.58 -7.75
C GLY A 81 -38.45 39.09 -7.80
N SER A 82 -39.43 38.20 -7.98
CA SER A 82 -39.32 36.73 -7.89
C SER A 82 -38.42 36.02 -8.94
N PRO A 83 -38.32 36.47 -10.21
CA PRO A 83 -37.43 35.88 -11.22
C PRO A 83 -35.93 35.93 -10.89
N VAL A 84 -35.49 36.97 -10.16
CA VAL A 84 -34.10 37.14 -9.74
C VAL A 84 -33.76 36.21 -8.58
N ASP A 85 -34.71 36.00 -7.66
CA ASP A 85 -34.53 35.10 -6.52
C ASP A 85 -34.44 33.64 -6.98
N ILE A 86 -35.27 33.21 -7.96
CA ILE A 86 -35.19 31.87 -8.56
C ILE A 86 -33.85 31.63 -9.27
N GLN A 87 -33.31 32.65 -9.95
CA GLN A 87 -31.99 32.55 -10.59
C GLN A 87 -30.85 32.48 -9.56
N LYS A 88 -30.96 33.21 -8.44
CA LYS A 88 -30.01 33.13 -7.33
C LYS A 88 -30.05 31.78 -6.63
N ASP A 89 -31.24 31.25 -6.37
CA ASP A 89 -31.41 29.92 -5.76
C ASP A 89 -30.87 28.83 -6.67
N THR A 90 -31.14 28.90 -7.97
CA THR A 90 -30.58 27.95 -8.96
C THR A 90 -29.05 28.04 -9.00
N ALA A 91 -28.46 29.24 -8.89
CA ALA A 91 -27.02 29.41 -8.83
C ALA A 91 -26.42 28.87 -7.51
N MET A 92 -27.10 29.07 -6.38
CA MET A 92 -26.68 28.54 -5.07
C MET A 92 -26.70 27.02 -5.05
N ILE A 93 -27.81 26.40 -5.46
CA ILE A 93 -27.96 24.94 -5.53
C ILE A 93 -26.93 24.36 -6.50
N GLY A 94 -26.72 25.02 -7.64
CA GLY A 94 -25.70 24.60 -8.60
C GLY A 94 -24.27 24.67 -8.05
N ALA A 95 -23.95 25.70 -7.26
CA ALA A 95 -22.65 25.81 -6.59
C ALA A 95 -22.48 24.75 -5.50
N GLU A 96 -23.54 24.43 -4.75
CA GLU A 96 -23.54 23.37 -3.75
C GLU A 96 -23.31 21.99 -4.39
N ASP A 97 -24.04 21.67 -5.46
CA ASP A 97 -23.91 20.41 -6.20
C ASP A 97 -22.47 20.20 -6.72
N VAL A 98 -21.89 21.23 -7.33
CA VAL A 98 -20.50 21.18 -7.80
C VAL A 98 -19.54 21.04 -6.63
N GLY A 99 -19.79 21.74 -5.52
CA GLY A 99 -19.03 21.56 -4.28
C GLY A 99 -19.06 20.12 -3.76
N GLN A 100 -20.22 19.45 -3.82
CA GLN A 100 -20.37 18.05 -3.44
C GLN A 100 -19.62 17.10 -4.38
N ILE A 101 -19.63 17.36 -5.70
CA ILE A 101 -18.83 16.60 -6.68
C ILE A 101 -17.34 16.66 -6.31
N TYR A 102 -16.81 17.87 -6.08
CA TYR A 102 -15.41 18.05 -5.69
C TYR A 102 -15.10 17.41 -4.34
N LYS A 103 -15.99 17.55 -3.36
CA LYS A 103 -15.82 16.91 -2.05
C LYS A 103 -15.72 15.38 -2.19
N GLY A 104 -16.66 14.76 -2.90
CA GLY A 104 -16.64 13.32 -3.14
C GLY A 104 -15.43 12.88 -3.98
N GLY A 105 -15.00 13.69 -4.94
CA GLY A 105 -13.76 13.47 -5.70
C GLY A 105 -12.50 13.50 -4.83
N ASN A 106 -12.41 14.48 -3.93
CA ASN A 106 -11.30 14.61 -3.00
C ASN A 106 -11.27 13.45 -1.99
N GLU A 107 -12.42 13.02 -1.48
CA GLU A 107 -12.53 11.86 -0.58
C GLU A 107 -12.07 10.57 -1.27
N ARG A 108 -12.51 10.33 -2.52
CA ARG A 108 -12.06 9.19 -3.35
C ARG A 108 -10.54 9.22 -3.55
N THR A 109 -10.01 10.35 -4.00
CA THR A 109 -8.57 10.57 -4.25
C THR A 109 -7.76 10.30 -2.99
N ARG A 110 -8.18 10.84 -1.85
CA ARG A 110 -7.53 10.61 -0.56
C ARG A 110 -7.53 9.12 -0.17
N GLY A 111 -8.62 8.40 -0.47
CA GLY A 111 -8.67 6.95 -0.27
C GLY A 111 -7.60 6.21 -1.08
N PHE A 112 -7.42 6.58 -2.36
CA PHE A 112 -6.37 6.02 -3.21
C PHE A 112 -4.96 6.38 -2.71
N ASP A 113 -4.73 7.61 -2.26
CA ASP A 113 -3.44 8.02 -1.68
C ASP A 113 -3.09 7.22 -0.41
N ILE A 114 -4.08 6.99 0.47
CA ILE A 114 -3.92 6.14 1.65
C ILE A 114 -3.56 4.71 1.24
N ASN A 115 -4.25 4.15 0.25
CA ASN A 115 -3.94 2.81 -0.27
C ASN A 115 -2.52 2.75 -0.83
N ALA A 116 -2.10 3.76 -1.62
CA ALA A 116 -0.76 3.85 -2.15
C ALA A 116 0.30 3.90 -1.03
N PHE A 117 0.05 4.66 0.03
CA PHE A 117 0.93 4.73 1.20
C PHE A 117 1.02 3.38 1.93
N ASN A 118 -0.12 2.71 2.14
CA ASN A 118 -0.17 1.41 2.78
C ASN A 118 0.63 0.37 1.99
N TYR A 119 0.46 0.32 0.66
CA TYR A 119 1.21 -0.59 -0.20
C TYR A 119 2.71 -0.30 -0.20
N ARG A 120 3.15 0.97 -0.21
CA ARG A 120 4.57 1.32 -0.07
C ARG A 120 5.14 0.86 1.28
N SER A 121 4.35 1.00 2.34
CA SER A 121 4.73 0.54 3.68
C SER A 121 4.84 -0.98 3.74
N GLU A 122 3.91 -1.70 3.12
CA GLU A 122 3.94 -3.16 2.97
C GLU A 122 5.16 -3.62 2.17
N ALA A 123 5.48 -2.94 1.07
CA ALA A 123 6.68 -3.22 0.29
C ALA A 123 7.96 -3.04 1.13
N SER A 124 8.06 -1.97 1.90
CA SER A 124 9.19 -1.72 2.81
C SER A 124 9.30 -2.82 3.87
N ALA A 125 8.18 -3.19 4.51
CA ALA A 125 8.12 -4.24 5.51
C ALA A 125 8.55 -5.60 4.93
N ASN A 126 8.09 -5.94 3.72
CA ASN A 126 8.47 -7.18 3.06
C ASN A 126 9.97 -7.19 2.68
N ARG A 127 10.54 -6.07 2.24
CA ARG A 127 12.01 -5.97 2.04
C ARG A 127 12.78 -6.16 3.35
N ALA A 128 12.30 -5.61 4.46
CA ALA A 128 12.90 -5.82 5.78
C ALA A 128 12.82 -7.28 6.22
N LYS A 129 11.68 -7.95 6.02
CA LYS A 129 11.52 -9.40 6.25
C LYS A 129 12.47 -10.22 5.39
N ALA A 130 12.67 -9.84 4.13
CA ALA A 130 13.64 -10.50 3.25
C ALA A 130 15.07 -10.41 3.81
N GLY A 131 15.48 -9.22 4.27
CA GLY A 131 16.78 -9.03 4.93
C GLY A 131 16.90 -9.87 6.21
N GLY A 132 15.85 -9.89 7.04
CA GLY A 132 15.80 -10.70 8.25
C GLY A 132 15.87 -12.21 7.99
N ALA A 133 15.21 -12.71 6.95
CA ALA A 133 15.24 -14.12 6.55
C ALA A 133 16.63 -14.56 6.10
N LEU A 134 17.35 -13.70 5.35
CA LEU A 134 18.75 -13.95 4.99
C LEU A 134 19.64 -13.99 6.23
N MET A 135 19.52 -13.00 7.12
CA MET A 135 20.33 -12.94 8.35
C MET A 135 20.06 -14.11 9.27
N LYS A 136 18.79 -14.52 9.41
CA LYS A 136 18.41 -15.71 10.17
C LYS A 136 19.02 -16.98 9.56
N GLY A 137 18.94 -17.16 8.24
CA GLY A 137 19.55 -18.31 7.58
C GLY A 137 21.06 -18.41 7.83
N VAL A 138 21.78 -17.28 7.79
CA VAL A 138 23.22 -17.20 8.09
C VAL A 138 23.50 -17.44 9.59
N PHE A 139 22.70 -16.89 10.48
CA PHE A 139 22.88 -17.06 11.93
C PHE A 139 22.58 -18.49 12.39
N ASP A 140 21.53 -19.11 11.85
CA ASP A 140 21.17 -20.51 12.12
C ASP A 140 22.29 -21.45 11.63
N GLU A 141 22.92 -21.14 10.49
CA GLU A 141 24.10 -21.86 10.01
C GLU A 141 25.31 -21.68 10.94
N LEU A 142 25.65 -20.44 11.31
CA LEU A 142 26.77 -20.12 12.19
C LEU A 142 26.60 -20.77 13.57
N SER A 143 25.42 -20.68 14.16
CA SER A 143 25.11 -21.29 15.46
C SER A 143 25.14 -22.82 15.41
N THR A 144 24.68 -23.42 14.32
CA THR A 144 24.82 -24.87 14.07
C THR A 144 26.28 -25.28 13.94
N ALA A 145 27.10 -24.51 13.23
CA ALA A 145 28.53 -24.76 13.09
C ALA A 145 29.28 -24.64 14.44
N LEU A 146 28.99 -23.60 15.23
CA LEU A 146 29.56 -23.40 16.57
C LEU A 146 29.10 -24.48 17.56
N GLY A 147 27.83 -24.87 17.53
CA GLY A 147 27.26 -25.95 18.35
C GLY A 147 27.81 -27.33 17.96
N GLY A 148 28.02 -27.59 16.67
CA GLY A 148 28.68 -28.80 16.20
C GLY A 148 30.15 -28.87 16.64
N ALA A 149 30.87 -27.75 16.56
CA ALA A 149 32.26 -27.66 17.01
C ALA A 149 32.41 -27.86 18.52
N SER A 150 31.51 -27.30 19.34
CA SER A 150 31.54 -27.47 20.80
C SER A 150 31.20 -28.90 21.22
N GLN A 151 30.30 -29.59 20.53
CA GLN A 151 30.03 -31.01 20.76
C GLN A 151 31.23 -31.89 20.42
N VAL A 152 31.96 -31.62 19.33
CA VAL A 152 33.18 -32.38 18.97
C VAL A 152 34.34 -32.09 19.93
N ALA A 153 34.49 -30.85 20.40
CA ALA A 153 35.48 -30.49 21.41
C ALA A 153 35.17 -31.14 22.77
N GLY A 154 33.90 -31.14 23.20
CA GLY A 154 33.45 -31.81 24.43
C GLY A 154 33.59 -33.33 24.36
N LYS A 155 33.32 -33.95 23.20
CA LYS A 155 33.49 -35.40 22.98
C LYS A 155 34.95 -35.85 22.84
N LYS A 156 35.92 -34.94 22.69
CA LYS A 156 37.36 -35.24 22.76
C LYS A 156 37.94 -35.17 24.16
N ASN A 157 37.16 -34.75 25.16
CA ASN A 157 37.54 -34.77 26.58
C ASN A 157 36.96 -35.90 27.48
N PRO A 158 36.58 -37.11 27.01
CA PRO A 158 36.13 -38.18 27.91
C PRO A 158 37.26 -38.97 28.61
N PHE A 159 38.55 -38.62 28.44
CA PHE A 159 39.67 -39.37 29.03
C PHE A 159 40.74 -38.52 29.75
N GLY A 160 40.34 -37.38 30.35
CA GLY A 160 41.23 -36.46 31.07
C GLY A 160 41.30 -36.60 32.59
N LYS A 161 40.81 -37.69 33.20
CA LYS A 161 41.07 -37.99 34.62
C LYS A 161 41.85 -39.29 34.74
N LYS A 162 43.17 -39.16 34.57
CA LYS A 162 44.17 -40.17 34.92
C LYS A 162 44.18 -40.34 36.44
N SER A 163 43.79 -41.53 36.88
CA SER A 163 44.26 -42.28 38.06
C SER A 163 45.11 -41.52 39.09
N ALA A 164 44.61 -41.45 40.33
CA ALA A 164 45.45 -41.44 41.53
C ALA A 164 44.87 -42.42 42.56
N PRO A 165 45.57 -43.53 42.86
CA PRO A 165 45.57 -44.17 44.17
C PRO A 165 46.97 -44.04 44.82
N PRO A 166 47.20 -44.40 46.10
CA PRO A 166 46.29 -44.55 47.25
C PRO A 166 46.75 -43.70 48.49
N ALA A 167 45.92 -43.65 49.53
CA ALA A 167 46.35 -43.45 50.92
C ALA A 167 45.45 -44.29 51.82
#